data_AF-A0A0E3STC6-F1
#
_entry.id   AF-A0A0E3STC6-F1
#
_cell.length_a   1.000
_cell.length_b   1.000
_cell.length_c   1.000
_cell.angle_alpha   90.00
_cell.angle_beta   90.00
_cell.angle_gamma   90.00
#
_symmetry.space_group_name_H-M   'P 1'
#
loop_
_entity.id
_entity.type
_entity.pdbx_description
1 polymer ?
#
loop_
_entity_poly.entity_id
_entity_poly.type
_entity_poly.pdbx_seq_one_letter_code
_entity_poly.pdbx_strand_id
1 'polypeptide(L)' 'MDELMGFVTGNKNRQKLLALLGSKGEMDAARIAKNMHVVKPSVDRILAELVEKELLSEKSGVYDLTDLGMSIERSIHAI' A
#
# COMPACT_ATOMS: atom_id res chain seq x y z
N MET A 1 3.04 -16.08 -2.82
CA MET A 1 2.77 -15.25 -1.61
C MET A 1 4.06 -14.78 -0.96
N ASP A 2 5.02 -15.68 -0.70
CA ASP A 2 6.27 -15.31 -0.01
C ASP A 2 7.07 -14.21 -0.72
N GLU A 3 7.11 -14.21 -2.05
CA GLU A 3 7.74 -13.14 -2.82
C GLU A 3 7.06 -11.78 -2.61
N LEU A 4 5.72 -11.75 -2.58
CA LEU A 4 4.96 -10.52 -2.33
C LEU A 4 5.10 -10.05 -0.88
N MET A 5 5.08 -10.99 0.08
CA MET A 5 5.38 -10.67 1.48
C MET A 5 6.78 -10.11 1.63
N GLY A 6 7.79 -10.72 1.01
CA GLY A 6 9.17 -10.21 1.00
C GLY A 6 9.29 -8.85 0.32
N PHE A 7 8.56 -8.63 -0.78
CA PHE A 7 8.52 -7.35 -1.48
C PHE A 7 7.92 -6.22 -0.62
N VAL A 8 6.84 -6.50 0.12
CA VAL A 8 6.19 -5.52 1.01
C VAL A 8 7.03 -5.29 2.27
N THR A 9 7.46 -6.35 2.95
CA THR A 9 8.23 -6.26 4.21
C THR A 9 9.66 -5.77 3.98
N GLY A 10 10.21 -5.95 2.78
CA GLY A 10 11.51 -5.40 2.38
C GLY A 10 11.55 -3.87 2.28
N ASN A 11 10.40 -3.18 2.32
CA ASN A 11 10.33 -1.72 2.33
C ASN A 11 9.31 -1.21 3.35
N LYS A 12 9.80 -0.56 4.41
CA LYS A 12 8.97 0.01 5.49
C LYS A 12 7.85 0.92 5.00
N ASN A 13 8.07 1.67 3.90
CA ASN A 13 7.03 2.54 3.36
C ASN A 13 5.94 1.76 2.62
N ARG A 14 6.27 0.65 1.94
CA ARG A 14 5.25 -0.25 1.34
C ARG A 14 4.38 -0.85 2.43
N GLN A 15 5.01 -1.41 3.47
CA GLN A 15 4.31 -1.99 4.61
C GLN A 15 3.41 -0.94 5.30
N LYS A 16 3.93 0.25 5.58
CA LYS A 16 3.16 1.34 6.21
C LYS A 16 1.98 1.79 5.34
N LEU A 17 2.16 1.82 4.01
CA LEU A 17 1.09 2.20 3.09
C LEU A 17 -0.02 1.15 3.07
N LEU A 18 0.32 -0.15 2.97
CA LEU A 18 -0.66 -1.24 3.05
C LEU A 18 -1.44 -1.18 4.38
N ALA A 19 -0.75 -1.04 5.51
CA ALA A 19 -1.39 -0.93 6.82
C ALA A 19 -2.27 0.33 6.96
N LEU A 20 -1.88 1.44 6.33
CA LEU A 20 -2.67 2.66 6.33
C LEU A 20 -3.99 2.46 5.58
N LEU A 21 -3.96 1.87 4.38
CA LEU A 21 -5.16 1.57 3.61
C LEU A 21 -6.01 0.49 4.29
N GLY A 22 -5.39 -0.54 4.87
CA GLY A 22 -6.09 -1.58 5.63
C GLY A 22 -6.82 -1.06 6.87
N SER A 23 -6.30 0.00 7.50
CA SER A 23 -6.92 0.60 8.70
C SER A 23 -7.89 1.74 8.41
N LYS A 24 -7.67 2.52 7.35
CA LYS A 24 -8.45 3.74 7.07
C LYS A 24 -9.31 3.66 5.81
N GLY A 25 -9.19 2.59 5.03
CA GLY A 25 -9.85 2.43 3.75
C GLY A 25 -9.21 3.25 2.64
N GLU A 26 -9.93 3.37 1.53
CA GLU A 26 -9.49 4.03 0.32
C GLU A 26 -9.12 5.52 0.51
N MET A 27 -8.09 5.97 -0.21
CA MET A 27 -7.67 7.37 -0.14
C MET A 27 -6.80 7.79 -1.32
N ASP A 28 -6.77 9.10 -1.57
CA ASP A 28 -5.92 9.70 -2.59
C ASP A 28 -4.44 9.80 -2.16
N ALA A 29 -3.55 9.91 -3.14
CA ALA A 29 -2.10 9.98 -2.92
C ALA A 29 -1.65 11.14 -2.02
N ALA A 30 -2.33 12.29 -2.04
CA ALA A 30 -1.97 13.43 -1.21
C ALA A 30 -2.32 13.17 0.26
N ARG A 31 -3.47 12.54 0.51
CA ARG A 31 -3.87 12.12 1.86
C ARG A 31 -2.96 11.02 2.39
N ILE A 32 -2.55 10.06 1.55
CA ILE A 32 -1.57 9.03 1.92
C ILE A 32 -0.24 9.67 2.31
N ALA A 33 0.30 10.56 1.47
CA ALA A 33 1.54 11.31 1.75
C ALA A 33 1.49 12.06 3.08
N LYS A 34 0.37 12.74 3.35
CA LYS A 34 0.14 13.44 4.62
C LYS A 34 0.11 12.50 5.83
N ASN A 35 -0.59 11.36 5.74
CA ASN A 35 -0.65 10.39 6.85
C ASN A 35 0.68 9.68 7.09
N MET A 36 1.44 9.42 6.01
CA MET A 36 2.73 8.75 6.12
C MET A 36 3.86 9.69 6.55
N HIS A 37 3.65 11.02 6.44
CA HIS A 37 4.69 12.05 6.54
C HIS A 37 5.82 11.84 5.52
N VAL A 38 5.43 11.53 4.28
CA VAL A 38 6.34 11.26 3.16
C VAL A 38 6.02 12.23 2.02
N VAL A 39 7.03 12.66 1.28
CA VAL A 39 6.82 13.53 0.11
C VAL A 39 6.01 12.82 -0.98
N LYS A 40 5.07 13.54 -1.59
CA LYS A 40 4.14 12.97 -2.59
C LYS A 40 4.83 12.19 -3.72
N PRO A 41 5.95 12.66 -4.33
CA PRO A 41 6.61 11.90 -5.40
C PRO A 41 7.13 10.53 -4.97
N SER A 42 7.48 10.37 -3.69
CA SER A 42 7.89 9.08 -3.14
C SER A 42 6.71 8.15 -2.93
N VAL A 43 5.57 8.70 -2.48
CA VAL A 43 4.32 7.94 -2.37
C VAL A 43 3.81 7.53 -3.75
N ASP A 44 3.83 8.43 -4.74
CA ASP A 44 3.40 8.12 -6.11
C ASP A 44 4.18 6.94 -6.70
N ARG A 45 5.50 6.88 -6.48
CA ARG A 45 6.32 5.74 -6.89
C ARG A 45 5.90 4.44 -6.20
N ILE A 46 5.68 4.48 -4.88
CA ILE A 46 5.28 3.31 -4.12
C ILE A 46 3.88 2.83 -4.57
N LEU A 47 2.95 3.75 -4.79
CA LEU A 47 1.62 3.43 -5.29
C LEU A 47 1.68 2.75 -6.66
N ALA A 48 2.50 3.29 -7.58
CA ALA A 48 2.70 2.66 -8.88
C ALA A 48 3.25 1.23 -8.76
N GLU A 49 4.26 1.02 -7.93
CA GLU A 49 4.83 -0.31 -7.67
C GLU A 49 3.80 -1.29 -7.07
N LEU A 50 2.94 -0.82 -6.17
CA LEU A 50 1.92 -1.65 -5.52
C LEU A 50 0.74 -1.96 -6.44
N VAL A 51 0.37 -1.04 -7.33
CA VAL A 51 -0.62 -1.26 -8.39
C VAL A 51 -0.08 -2.25 -9.42
N GLU A 52 1.19 -2.13 -9.82
CA GLU A 52 1.85 -3.08 -10.73
C GLU A 52 1.88 -4.51 -10.18
N LYS A 53 1.98 -4.65 -8.85
CA LYS A 53 1.92 -5.94 -8.15
C LYS A 53 0.50 -6.39 -7.80
N GLU A 54 -0.52 -5.69 -8.30
CA GLU A 54 -1.94 -5.98 -8.07
C GLU A 54 -2.35 -5.99 -6.58
N LEU A 55 -1.56 -5.31 -5.73
CA LEU A 55 -1.85 -5.17 -4.30
C LEU A 55 -2.81 -4.01 -4.04
N LEU A 56 -2.82 -3.01 -4.94
CA LEU A 56 -3.73 -1.88 -4.91
C LEU A 56 -4.51 -1.78 -6.22
N SER A 57 -5.74 -1.30 -6.10
CA SER A 57 -6.51 -0.79 -7.22
C SER A 57 -6.45 0.74 -7.21
N GLU A 58 -6.39 1.34 -8.40
CA GLU A 58 -6.44 2.79 -8.59
C GLU A 58 -7.70 3.13 -9.39
N LYS A 59 -8.50 4.06 -8.86
CA LYS A 59 -9.71 4.58 -9.51
C LYS A 59 -9.75 6.09 -9.32
N SER A 60 -9.55 6.83 -10.42
CA SER A 60 -9.64 8.29 -10.43
C SER A 60 -8.73 8.97 -9.39
N GLY A 61 -7.52 8.44 -9.18
CA GLY A 61 -6.54 8.94 -8.21
C GLY A 61 -6.80 8.54 -6.76
N VAL A 62 -7.80 7.69 -6.51
CA VAL A 62 -8.07 7.05 -5.21
C VAL A 62 -7.54 5.61 -5.25
N TYR A 63 -6.88 5.21 -4.16
CA TYR A 63 -6.24 3.91 -4.04
C TYR A 63 -6.91 3.09 -2.94
N ASP A 64 -7.15 1.81 -3.22
CA ASP A 64 -7.71 0.85 -2.26
C ASP A 64 -7.00 -0.51 -2.35
N LEU A 65 -7.03 -1.29 -1.28
CA LEU A 65 -6.48 -2.64 -1.26
C LEU A 65 -7.31 -3.58 -2.15
N THR A 66 -6.64 -4.37 -2.97
CA THR A 66 -7.28 -5.53 -3.63
C THR A 66 -7.47 -6.67 -2.63
N ASP A 67 -8.17 -7.73 -3.03
CA ASP A 67 -8.25 -8.97 -2.25
C ASP A 67 -6.86 -9.53 -1.91
N LEU A 68 -5.93 -9.46 -2.88
CA LEU A 68 -4.54 -9.86 -2.68
C LEU A 68 -3.82 -8.94 -1.69
N GLY A 69 -3.97 -7.62 -1.84
CA GLY A 69 -3.42 -6.63 -0.92
C GLY A 69 -3.90 -6.84 0.52
N MET A 70 -5.21 -7.08 0.71
CA MET A 70 -5.80 -7.39 2.01
C MET A 70 -5.25 -8.70 2.60
N SER A 71 -5.08 -9.75 1.78
CA SER A 71 -4.52 -11.01 2.27
C SER A 71 -3.09 -10.85 2.77
N ILE A 72 -2.27 -10.08 2.04
CA ILE A 72 -0.88 -9.80 2.43
C ILE A 72 -0.83 -8.92 3.68
N GLU A 73 -1.64 -7.86 3.73
CA GLU A 73 -1.73 -6.96 4.89
C GLU A 73 -2.07 -7.73 6.17
N ARG A 74 -3.09 -8.60 6.13
CA ARG A 74 -3.47 -9.46 7.27
C ARG A 74 -2.36 -10.45 7.65
N SER A 75 -1.70 -11.03 6.65
CA SER A 75 -0.60 -11.98 6.91
C SER A 75 0.57 -11.28 7.60
N ILE A 76 0.87 -10.04 7.24
CA ILE A 76 1.91 -9.24 7.89
C ILE A 76 1.50 -8.86 9.32
N HIS A 77 0.23 -8.53 9.56
CA HIS A 77 -0.29 -8.20 10.89
C HIS A 77 -0.36 -9.41 11.85
N ALA A 78 -0.42 -10.63 11.32
CA ALA A 78 -0.51 -11.86 12.10
C ALA A 78 0.85 -12.41 12.57
N ILE A 79 1.97 -11.77 12.16
CA ILE A 79 3.35 -12.11 12.53
C ILE A 79 3.80 -11.22 13.68
#